data_AF-A0A2Z4JYR9-F1
#
_entry.id   AF-A0A2Z4JYR9-F1
#
_cell.length_a   1.000
_cell.length_b   1.000
_cell.length_c   1.000
_cell.angle_alpha   90.00
_cell.angle_beta   90.00
_cell.angle_gamma   90.00
#
_symmetry.space_group_name_H-M   'P 1'
#
loop_
_entity.id
_entity.type
_entity.pdbx_description
1 polymer ?
#
loop_
_entity_poly.entity_id
_entity_poly.type
_entity_poly.pdbx_seq_one_letter_code
_entity_poly.pdbx_strand_id
1 'polypeptide(L)'
;MNGFRLRERFVSSHWFWFFAILTVMSALDYWDHIARPGSSFAQAPWAWLGFTAASHVTLLGLAYGAARLLAKLPIPGFAADTIGVGLAIAAHLLVTGPMWDSLFWGGNLIFDNVTAPTVVASLVYIAYRLAFLLAQRLATPPKSRA
;
A
#
# COMPACT_ATOMS: atom_id res chain seq x y z
N MET A 1 3.43 -27.16 17.83
CA MET A 1 4.56 -26.18 17.86
C MET A 1 4.67 -25.26 16.63
N ASN A 2 3.80 -25.36 15.60
CA ASN A 2 3.90 -24.52 14.39
C ASN A 2 3.11 -23.19 14.44
N GLY A 3 2.02 -23.10 15.21
CA GLY A 3 1.18 -21.90 15.27
C GLY A 3 1.82 -20.68 15.95
N PHE A 4 2.67 -20.90 16.96
CA PHE A 4 3.32 -19.82 17.72
C PHE A 4 4.35 -19.05 16.86
N ARG A 5 5.19 -19.77 16.10
CA ARG A 5 6.18 -19.17 15.18
C ARG A 5 5.55 -18.41 14.02
N LEU A 6 4.39 -18.85 13.53
CA LEU A 6 3.65 -18.16 12.47
C LEU A 6 3.10 -16.82 12.98
N ARG A 7 2.52 -16.80 14.18
CA ARG A 7 2.00 -15.57 14.80
C ARG A 7 3.11 -14.54 15.03
N GLU A 8 4.28 -14.96 15.52
CA GLU A 8 5.44 -14.08 15.70
C GLU A 8 5.95 -13.49 14.38
N ARG A 9 5.93 -14.27 13.29
CA ARG A 9 6.32 -13.80 11.94
C ARG A 9 5.37 -12.75 11.38
N PHE A 10 4.06 -12.87 11.61
CA PHE A 10 3.10 -11.86 11.16
C PHE A 10 3.21 -10.57 11.96
N VAL A 11 3.33 -10.66 13.28
CA VAL A 11 3.43 -9.48 14.15
C VAL A 11 4.73 -8.71 13.90
N SER A 12 5.82 -9.39 13.54
CA SER A 12 7.11 -8.76 13.23
C SER A 12 7.27 -8.27 11.79
N SER A 13 6.31 -8.55 10.90
CA SER A 13 6.37 -8.15 9.49
C SER A 13 5.75 -6.76 9.28
N HIS A 14 6.57 -5.77 8.94
CA HIS A 14 6.06 -4.47 8.53
C HIS A 14 5.16 -4.58 7.28
N TRP A 15 5.47 -5.45 6.31
CA TRP A 15 4.64 -5.60 5.10
C TRP A 15 3.22 -6.03 5.45
N PHE A 16 3.05 -6.91 6.44
CA PHE A 16 1.73 -7.32 6.92
C PHE A 16 0.93 -6.13 7.46
N TRP A 17 1.53 -5.36 8.37
CA TRP A 17 0.86 -4.21 8.98
C TRP A 17 0.60 -3.09 7.97
N PHE A 18 1.55 -2.84 7.07
CA PHE A 18 1.37 -1.88 5.99
C PHE A 18 0.17 -2.25 5.11
N PHE A 19 0.06 -3.51 4.69
CA PHE A 19 -1.06 -3.97 3.88
C PHE A 19 -2.39 -3.96 4.62
N ALA A 20 -2.39 -4.30 5.91
CA ALA A 20 -3.58 -4.20 6.74
C ALA A 20 -4.08 -2.75 6.81
N ILE A 21 -3.19 -1.80 7.10
CA ILE A 21 -3.52 -0.36 7.13
C ILE A 21 -4.04 0.09 5.77
N LEU A 22 -3.34 -0.20 4.68
CA LEU A 22 -3.78 0.20 3.34
C LEU A 22 -5.14 -0.41 2.96
N THR A 23 -5.41 -1.65 3.38
CA THR A 23 -6.71 -2.29 3.12
C THR A 23 -7.83 -1.59 3.87
N VAL A 24 -7.62 -1.23 5.14
CA VAL A 24 -8.60 -0.45 5.91
C VAL A 24 -8.79 0.93 5.28
N MET A 25 -7.70 1.62 4.93
CA MET A 25 -7.78 2.95 4.29
C MET A 25 -8.51 2.88 2.94
N SER A 26 -8.26 1.86 2.13
CA SER A 26 -8.94 1.66 0.85
C SER A 26 -10.43 1.39 1.03
N ALA A 27 -10.83 0.61 2.04
CA ALA A 27 -12.23 0.38 2.37
C ALA A 27 -12.93 1.66 2.85
N LEU A 28 -12.25 2.47 3.67
CA LEU A 28 -12.76 3.76 4.14
C LEU A 28 -12.90 4.76 3.00
N ASP A 29 -11.91 4.82 2.10
CA ASP A 29 -11.94 5.68 0.91
C ASP A 29 -13.08 5.29 -0.03
N TYR A 30 -13.25 3.99 -0.29
CA TYR A 30 -14.40 3.49 -1.05
C TYR A 30 -15.72 3.94 -0.42
N TRP A 31 -15.87 3.71 0.89
CA TRP A 31 -17.09 4.07 1.62
C TRP A 31 -17.40 5.56 1.55
N ASP A 32 -16.38 6.40 1.78
CA ASP A 32 -16.52 7.86 1.74
C ASP A 32 -17.03 8.35 0.36
N HIS A 33 -16.54 7.76 -0.73
CA HIS A 33 -17.00 8.13 -2.08
C HIS A 33 -18.47 7.76 -2.34
N ILE A 34 -18.89 6.55 -1.96
CA ILE A 34 -20.25 6.08 -2.23
C ILE A 34 -21.29 6.63 -1.24
N ALA A 35 -20.86 7.05 -0.04
CA ALA A 35 -21.74 7.60 0.97
C ALA A 35 -22.15 9.05 0.67
N ARG A 36 -21.45 9.75 -0.23
CA ARG A 36 -21.73 11.14 -0.64
C ARG A 36 -22.95 11.18 -1.58
N PRO A 37 -24.11 11.70 -1.14
CA PRO A 37 -25.31 11.71 -1.98
C PRO A 37 -25.10 12.52 -3.26
N GLY A 38 -25.54 11.99 -4.39
CA GLY A 38 -25.45 12.64 -5.70
C GLY A 38 -24.07 12.55 -6.38
N SER A 39 -23.05 11.96 -5.74
CA SER A 39 -21.76 11.73 -6.40
C SER A 39 -21.88 10.70 -7.54
N SER A 40 -21.01 10.77 -8.55
CA SER A 40 -20.92 9.76 -9.61
C SER A 40 -20.59 8.37 -9.03
N PHE A 41 -19.83 8.32 -7.95
CA PHE A 41 -19.49 7.10 -7.21
C PHE A 41 -20.70 6.44 -6.56
N ALA A 42 -21.58 7.23 -5.93
CA ALA A 42 -22.82 6.74 -5.33
C ALA A 42 -23.81 6.20 -6.37
N GLN A 43 -23.75 6.70 -7.61
CA GLN A 43 -24.59 6.25 -8.72
C GLN A 43 -24.10 4.92 -9.34
N ALA A 44 -22.82 4.58 -9.18
CA ALA A 44 -22.23 3.36 -9.73
C ALA A 44 -21.30 2.65 -8.72
N PRO A 45 -21.81 2.23 -7.54
CA PRO A 45 -20.96 1.75 -6.44
C PRO A 45 -20.19 0.47 -6.78
N TRP A 46 -20.78 -0.43 -7.58
CA TRP A 46 -20.13 -1.68 -7.98
C TRP A 46 -18.97 -1.48 -8.95
N ALA A 47 -19.13 -0.55 -9.88
CA ALA A 47 -18.07 -0.15 -10.79
C ALA A 47 -16.90 0.46 -10.00
N TRP A 48 -17.21 1.32 -9.03
CA TRP A 48 -16.20 1.91 -8.16
C TRP A 48 -15.51 0.85 -7.29
N LEU A 49 -16.27 -0.09 -6.72
CA LEU A 49 -15.70 -1.19 -5.95
C LEU A 49 -14.74 -2.04 -6.79
N GLY A 50 -15.11 -2.33 -8.04
CA GLY A 50 -14.27 -3.06 -8.99
C GLY A 50 -12.94 -2.33 -9.24
N PHE A 51 -13.01 -1.03 -9.54
CA PHE A 51 -11.83 -0.18 -9.69
C PHE A 51 -10.98 -0.17 -8.41
N THR A 52 -11.57 0.10 -7.25
CA THR A 52 -10.86 0.18 -5.97
C THR A 52 -10.18 -1.14 -5.63
N ALA A 53 -10.88 -2.27 -5.76
CA ALA A 53 -10.33 -3.59 -5.44
C ALA A 53 -9.19 -3.99 -6.38
N ALA A 54 -9.37 -3.78 -7.69
CA ALA A 54 -8.34 -4.09 -8.69
C ALA A 54 -7.09 -3.21 -8.49
N SER A 55 -7.28 -1.90 -8.29
CA SER A 55 -6.20 -0.94 -8.03
C SER A 55 -5.46 -1.27 -6.73
N HIS A 56 -6.20 -1.58 -5.64
CA HIS A 56 -5.62 -1.95 -4.35
C HIS A 56 -4.73 -3.18 -4.46
N VAL A 57 -5.25 -4.29 -4.97
CA VAL A 57 -4.49 -5.54 -5.12
C VAL A 57 -3.27 -5.33 -6.03
N THR A 58 -3.43 -4.57 -7.10
CA THR A 58 -2.33 -4.23 -8.03
C THR A 58 -1.23 -3.46 -7.32
N LEU A 59 -1.57 -2.41 -6.57
CA LEU A 59 -0.61 -1.60 -5.83
C LEU A 59 0.15 -2.43 -4.79
N LEU A 60 -0.55 -3.28 -4.03
CA LEU A 60 0.12 -4.16 -3.05
C LEU A 60 1.10 -5.12 -3.74
N GLY A 61 0.66 -5.75 -4.83
CA GLY A 61 1.47 -6.68 -5.62
C GLY A 61 2.70 -6.00 -6.23
N LEU A 62 2.53 -4.83 -6.84
CA LEU A 62 3.62 -4.05 -7.43
C LEU A 62 4.62 -3.59 -6.38
N ALA A 63 4.14 -3.04 -5.25
CA ALA A 63 5.01 -2.53 -4.20
C ALA A 63 5.88 -3.65 -3.60
N TYR A 64 5.24 -4.77 -3.26
CA TYR A 64 5.96 -5.93 -2.74
C TYR A 64 6.91 -6.52 -3.78
N GLY A 65 6.44 -6.74 -5.00
CA GLY A 65 7.23 -7.31 -6.08
C GLY A 65 8.47 -6.46 -6.38
N ALA A 66 8.29 -5.16 -6.55
CA ALA A 66 9.37 -4.21 -6.79
C ALA A 66 10.38 -4.22 -5.64
N ALA A 67 9.91 -4.14 -4.38
CA ALA A 67 10.79 -4.19 -3.22
C ALA A 67 11.59 -5.50 -3.15
N ARG A 68 10.98 -6.65 -3.46
CA ARG A 68 11.65 -7.95 -3.50
C ARG A 68 12.68 -8.06 -4.62
N LEU A 69 12.44 -7.44 -5.76
CA LEU A 69 13.41 -7.37 -6.84
C LEU A 69 14.59 -6.45 -6.47
N LEU A 70 14.30 -5.28 -5.91
CA LEU A 70 15.29 -4.30 -5.47
C LEU A 70 16.15 -4.83 -4.32
N ALA A 71 15.61 -5.67 -3.44
CA ALA A 71 16.36 -6.31 -2.36
C ALA A 71 17.47 -7.26 -2.85
N LYS A 72 17.50 -7.60 -4.14
CA LYS A 72 18.62 -8.35 -4.77
C LYS A 72 19.84 -7.46 -5.05
N LEU A 73 19.69 -6.14 -4.98
CA LEU A 73 20.76 -5.16 -5.17
C LEU A 73 21.46 -4.86 -3.83
N PRO A 74 22.70 -4.36 -3.84
CA PRO A 74 23.44 -4.01 -2.62
C PRO A 74 22.95 -2.67 -2.02
N ILE A 75 21.65 -2.53 -1.78
CA ILE A 75 21.04 -1.36 -1.16
C ILE A 75 20.36 -1.72 0.17
N PRO A 76 20.26 -0.80 1.13
CA PRO A 76 19.57 -1.06 2.39
C PRO A 76 18.11 -1.46 2.15
N GLY A 77 17.60 -2.48 2.85
CA GLY A 77 16.23 -2.96 2.67
C GLY A 77 15.16 -1.88 2.89
N PHE A 78 15.41 -0.94 3.81
CA PHE A 78 14.57 0.24 3.99
C PHE A 78 14.45 1.07 2.70
N ALA A 79 15.57 1.31 2.02
CA ALA A 79 15.59 2.06 0.75
C ALA A 79 14.92 1.25 -0.37
N ALA A 80 15.20 -0.06 -0.46
CA ALA A 80 14.57 -0.95 -1.44
C ALA A 80 13.05 -0.94 -1.32
N ASP A 81 12.52 -1.03 -0.10
CA ASP A 81 11.08 -1.00 0.14
C ASP A 81 10.46 0.36 -0.24
N THR A 82 11.09 1.48 0.16
CA THR A 82 10.60 2.82 -0.17
C THR A 82 10.58 3.05 -1.68
N ILE A 83 11.66 2.69 -2.38
CA ILE A 83 11.71 2.77 -3.84
C ILE A 83 10.65 1.86 -4.45
N GLY A 84 10.44 0.66 -3.91
CA GLY A 84 9.39 -0.27 -4.35
C GLY A 84 7.99 0.33 -4.26
N VAL A 85 7.65 1.00 -3.15
CA VAL A 85 6.37 1.72 -2.98
C VAL A 85 6.26 2.86 -3.99
N GLY A 86 7.30 3.68 -4.16
CA GLY A 86 7.30 4.76 -5.14
C GLY A 86 7.09 4.26 -6.57
N LEU A 87 7.81 3.21 -6.97
CA LEU A 87 7.65 2.58 -8.30
C LEU A 87 6.25 2.00 -8.49
N ALA A 88 5.65 1.41 -7.46
CA ALA A 88 4.30 0.87 -7.55
C ALA A 88 3.26 1.96 -7.84
N ILE A 89 3.35 3.10 -7.14
CA ILE A 89 2.45 4.24 -7.37
C ILE A 89 2.67 4.81 -8.77
N ALA A 90 3.92 5.03 -9.17
CA ALA A 90 4.24 5.52 -10.49
C ALA A 90 3.72 4.59 -11.60
N ALA A 91 3.98 3.29 -11.48
CA ALA A 91 3.51 2.29 -12.43
C ALA A 91 1.99 2.19 -12.46
N HIS A 92 1.32 2.36 -11.31
CA HIS A 92 -0.13 2.38 -11.27
C HIS A 92 -0.69 3.59 -11.99
N LEU A 93 -0.24 4.81 -11.68
CA LEU A 93 -0.75 6.02 -12.31
C LEU A 93 -0.46 6.07 -13.82
N LEU A 94 0.66 5.49 -14.27
CA LEU A 94 1.03 5.48 -15.69
C LEU A 94 0.35 4.37 -16.50
N VAL A 95 0.01 3.24 -15.87
CA VAL A 95 -0.37 2.02 -16.60
C VAL A 95 -1.63 1.38 -16.02
N THR A 96 -1.55 0.84 -14.82
CA THR A 96 -2.63 -0.04 -14.33
C THR A 96 -3.86 0.73 -13.85
N GLY A 97 -3.71 1.98 -13.41
CA GLY A 97 -4.78 2.91 -13.08
C GLY A 97 -5.65 3.23 -14.29
N PRO A 98 -5.08 3.78 -15.38
CA PRO A 98 -5.81 3.99 -16.64
C PRO A 98 -6.44 2.71 -17.20
N MET A 99 -5.76 1.56 -17.06
CA MET A 99 -6.30 0.26 -17.48
C MET A 99 -7.54 -0.13 -16.67
N TRP A 100 -7.51 0.01 -15.34
CA TRP A 100 -8.66 -0.28 -14.48
C TRP A 100 -9.78 0.75 -14.64
N ASP A 101 -9.45 2.02 -14.86
CA ASP A 101 -10.41 3.08 -15.18
C ASP A 101 -11.15 2.75 -16.48
N SER A 102 -10.43 2.36 -17.53
CA SER A 102 -11.06 1.92 -18.79
C SER A 102 -11.99 0.73 -18.59
N LEU A 103 -11.60 -0.25 -17.77
CA LEU A 103 -12.37 -1.48 -17.54
C LEU A 103 -13.61 -1.26 -16.66
N PHE A 104 -13.48 -0.49 -15.59
CA PHE A 104 -14.52 -0.38 -14.56
C PHE A 104 -15.24 0.97 -14.53
N TRP A 105 -14.62 2.05 -15.04
CA TRP A 105 -15.08 3.42 -14.85
C TRP A 105 -15.17 4.25 -16.13
N GLY A 106 -14.98 3.60 -17.29
CA GLY A 106 -15.19 4.18 -18.61
C GLY A 106 -14.13 5.18 -19.07
N GLY A 107 -12.97 5.24 -18.42
CA GLY A 107 -11.88 6.14 -18.83
C GLY A 107 -12.11 7.60 -18.40
N ASN A 108 -12.83 7.82 -17.30
CA ASN A 108 -13.23 9.16 -16.85
C ASN A 108 -12.36 9.70 -15.71
N LEU A 109 -11.37 8.92 -15.25
CA LEU A 109 -10.45 9.35 -14.20
C LEU A 109 -9.23 10.05 -14.80
N ILE A 110 -8.66 10.97 -14.03
CA ILE A 110 -7.50 11.77 -14.44
C ILE A 110 -6.25 11.25 -13.72
N PHE A 111 -5.20 10.94 -14.49
CA PHE A 111 -3.92 10.41 -14.00
C PHE A 111 -2.73 11.29 -14.44
N ASP A 112 -2.93 12.60 -14.51
CA ASP A 112 -1.98 13.57 -15.08
C ASP A 112 -0.81 13.94 -14.16
N ASN A 113 -0.91 13.64 -12.86
CA ASN A 113 0.13 13.94 -11.88
C ASN A 113 0.69 12.68 -11.23
N VAL A 114 1.79 12.18 -11.79
CA VAL A 114 2.49 11.00 -11.27
C VAL A 114 3.44 11.35 -10.12
N THR A 115 4.10 12.52 -10.22
CA THR A 115 5.18 12.90 -9.31
C THR A 115 4.70 13.13 -7.89
N ALA A 116 3.65 13.94 -7.70
CA ALA A 116 3.23 14.32 -6.36
C ALA A 116 2.74 13.10 -5.55
N PRO A 117 1.84 12.22 -6.07
CA PRO A 117 1.42 11.03 -5.32
C PRO A 117 2.58 10.07 -5.05
N THR A 118 3.51 9.91 -5.99
CA THR A 118 4.68 9.06 -5.81
C THR A 118 5.57 9.54 -4.67
N VAL A 119 5.86 10.84 -4.62
CA VAL A 119 6.66 11.46 -3.56
C VAL A 119 5.93 11.35 -2.21
N VAL A 120 4.65 11.73 -2.17
CA VAL A 120 3.85 11.70 -0.94
C VAL A 120 3.75 10.27 -0.40
N ALA A 121 3.45 9.28 -1.23
CA ALA A 121 3.36 7.88 -0.81
C ALA A 121 4.71 7.36 -0.28
N SER A 122 5.83 7.76 -0.91
CA SER A 122 7.17 7.39 -0.44
C SER A 122 7.47 7.99 0.94
N LEU A 123 7.11 9.26 1.16
CA LEU A 123 7.27 9.92 2.46
C LEU A 123 6.37 9.31 3.54
N VAL A 124 5.12 9.01 3.21
CA VAL A 124 4.18 8.31 4.10
C VAL A 124 4.73 6.93 4.47
N TYR A 125 5.28 6.19 3.51
CA TYR A 125 5.89 4.88 3.77
C TYR A 125 7.11 4.99 4.68
N ILE A 126 7.97 5.99 4.48
CA ILE A 126 9.11 6.29 5.37
C ILE A 126 8.60 6.54 6.79
N ALA A 127 7.61 7.42 6.97
CA ALA A 127 7.04 7.74 8.27
C ALA A 127 6.45 6.49 8.95
N TYR A 128 5.65 5.72 8.20
CA TYR A 128 5.12 4.43 8.64
C TYR A 128 6.23 3.50 9.12
N ARG A 129 7.30 3.34 8.32
CA ARG A 129 8.35 2.39 8.63
C ARG A 129 9.18 2.80 9.84
N LEU A 130 9.41 4.10 10.02
CA LEU A 130 10.04 4.64 11.23
C LEU A 130 9.18 4.38 12.48
N ALA A 131 7.87 4.63 12.38
CA ALA A 131 6.92 4.34 13.48
C ALA A 131 6.91 2.85 13.83
N PHE A 132 6.92 1.97 12.82
CA PHE A 132 6.99 0.53 13.02
C PHE A 132 8.27 0.09 13.75
N LEU A 133 9.43 0.62 13.34
CA LEU A 133 10.71 0.31 13.99
C LEU A 133 10.74 0.82 15.44
N LEU A 134 10.18 1.99 15.71
CA LEU A 134 10.05 2.52 17.07
C LEU A 134 9.17 1.60 17.92
N ALA A 135 8.01 1.20 17.41
CA ALA A 135 7.10 0.28 18.10
C ALA A 135 7.77 -1.06 18.42
N GLN A 136 8.55 -1.62 17.49
CA GLN A 136 9.30 -2.85 17.73
C GLN A 136 10.35 -2.70 18.84
N ARG A 137 11.06 -1.56 18.88
CA ARG A 137 12.05 -1.27 19.93
C ARG A 137 11.39 -1.17 21.30
N LEU A 138 10.25 -0.48 21.40
CA LEU A 138 9.51 -0.33 22.65
C LEU A 138 8.89 -1.65 23.14
N ALA A 139 8.51 -2.54 22.22
CA ALA A 139 7.93 -3.84 22.56
C ALA A 139 8.96 -4.92 22.94
N THR A 140 10.25 -4.72 22.66
CA THR A 140 11.29 -5.71 22.98
C THR A 140 11.94 -5.37 24.34
N PRO A 141 11.77 -6.18 25.40
CA PRO A 141 12.40 -5.90 26.68
C PRO A 141 13.93 -5.93 26.54
N PRO A 142 14.66 -5.06 27.28
CA PRO A 142 16.11 -5.04 27.24
C PRO A 142 16.65 -6.41 27.64
N LYS A 143 17.64 -6.92 26.90
CA LYS A 143 18.32 -8.16 27.28
C LYS A 143 18.94 -7.94 28.66
N SER A 144 18.48 -8.68 29.67
CA SER A 144 19.15 -8.70 30.98
C SER A 144 20.59 -9.12 30.73
N ARG A 145 21.55 -8.28 31.15
CA ARG A 145 22.96 -8.67 31.17
C ARG A 145 23.09 -9.78 32.20
N ALA A 146 23.21 -11.02 31.73
CA ALA A 146 23.69 -12.15 32.53
C ALA A 146 25.22 -12.15 32.47
#